data_AF-A0A0Q6MD31-F1
#
_entry.id   AF-A0A0Q6MD31-F1
#
_cell.length_a   1.000
_cell.length_b   1.000
_cell.length_c   1.000
_cell.angle_alpha   90.00
_cell.angle_beta   90.00
_cell.angle_gamma   90.00
#
_symmetry.space_group_name_H-M   'P 1'
#
loop_
_entity.id
_entity.type
_entity.pdbx_description
1 polymer ?
#
loop_
_entity_poly.entity_id
_entity_poly.type
_entity_poly.pdbx_seq_one_letter_code
_entity_poly.pdbx_strand_id
1 'polypeptide(L)' 'MNKDQVKGRVEDVKGKVKEAAGKVVGNDRLRTEGVVDQVAGKSQATYGDAKEKVRDAAKDLANRRDD' A
#
# COMPACT_ATOMS: atom_id res chain seq x y z
N MET A 1 -47.44 -10.33 -10.08
CA MET A 1 -46.14 -9.64 -10.26
C MET A 1 -45.82 -9.63 -11.75
N ASN A 2 -45.37 -8.51 -12.30
CA ASN A 2 -45.00 -8.41 -13.73
C ASN A 2 -43.51 -8.78 -13.93
N LYS A 3 -43.13 -9.22 -15.13
CA LYS A 3 -41.77 -9.68 -15.47
C LYS A 3 -40.69 -8.65 -15.12
N ASP A 4 -41.01 -7.36 -15.25
CA ASP A 4 -40.09 -6.26 -14.90
C ASP A 4 -39.76 -6.20 -13.41
N GLN A 5 -40.72 -6.52 -12.52
CA GLN A 5 -40.46 -6.54 -11.09
C GLN A 5 -39.54 -7.70 -10.67
N VAL A 6 -39.69 -8.85 -11.33
CA VAL A 6 -38.80 -10.00 -11.10
C VAL A 6 -37.39 -9.69 -11.59
N LYS A 7 -37.28 -9.10 -12.78
CA LYS A 7 -36.00 -8.70 -13.37
C LYS A 7 -35.27 -7.67 -12.50
N GLY A 8 -35.98 -6.65 -12.01
CA GLY A 8 -35.44 -5.66 -11.08
C GLY A 8 -34.91 -6.29 -9.79
N ARG A 9 -35.65 -7.22 -9.17
CA ARG A 9 -35.18 -7.93 -7.97
C ARG A 9 -33.93 -8.77 -8.22
N VAL A 10 -33.84 -9.43 -9.37
CA VAL A 10 -32.65 -10.22 -9.76
C VAL A 10 -31.44 -9.32 -9.96
N GLU A 11 -31.61 -8.17 -10.61
CA GLU A 11 -30.54 -7.19 -10.78
C GLU A 11 -30.09 -6.58 -9.45
N ASP A 12 -31.03 -6.31 -8.53
CA ASP A 12 -30.75 -5.80 -7.18
C ASP A 12 -29.89 -6.78 -6.36
N VAL A 13 -30.27 -8.07 -6.39
CA VAL A 13 -29.51 -9.14 -5.73
C VAL A 13 -28.11 -9.29 -6.35
N LYS A 14 -28.03 -9.26 -7.69
CA LYS A 14 -26.75 -9.35 -8.40
C LYS A 14 -25.84 -8.16 -8.08
N GLY A 15 -26.40 -6.96 -7.96
CA GLY A 15 -25.72 -5.75 -7.55
C GLY A 15 -25.12 -5.88 -6.15
N LYS A 16 -25.93 -6.32 -5.18
CA LYS A 16 -25.48 -6.53 -3.79
C LYS A 16 -24.35 -7.57 -3.68
N VAL A 17 -24.44 -8.66 -4.43
CA VAL A 17 -23.39 -9.69 -4.47
C VAL A 17 -22.09 -9.10 -5.05
N LYS A 18 -22.16 -8.33 -6.14
CA LYS A 18 -21.00 -7.65 -6.72
C LYS A 18 -20.39 -6.62 -5.75
N GLU A 19 -21.21 -5.84 -5.06
CA GLU A 19 -20.73 -4.83 -4.11
C GLU A 19 -20.03 -5.47 -2.91
N ALA A 20 -20.60 -6.55 -2.35
CA ALA A 20 -20.01 -7.31 -1.26
C ALA A 20 -18.67 -7.95 -1.68
N ALA A 21 -18.62 -8.61 -2.83
CA ALA A 21 -17.39 -9.18 -3.38
C ALA A 21 -16.33 -8.09 -3.64
N GLY A 22 -16.73 -6.94 -4.18
CA GLY A 22 -15.85 -5.80 -4.41
C GLY A 22 -15.30 -5.18 -3.13
N LYS A 23 -16.10 -5.08 -2.06
CA LYS A 23 -15.64 -4.63 -0.74
C LYS A 23 -14.65 -5.60 -0.11
N VAL A 24 -14.90 -6.91 -0.19
CA VAL A 24 -13.99 -7.93 0.36
C VAL A 24 -12.67 -7.94 -0.43
N VAL A 25 -12.73 -8.08 -1.76
CA VAL A 25 -11.53 -8.08 -2.62
C VAL A 25 -10.79 -6.74 -2.56
N GLY A 26 -11.51 -5.63 -2.50
CA GLY A 26 -10.93 -4.30 -2.36
C GLY A 26 -10.23 -4.12 -1.02
N ASN A 27 -10.79 -4.63 0.07
CA ASN A 27 -10.16 -4.58 1.40
C ASN A 27 -8.92 -5.49 1.45
N ASP A 28 -8.99 -6.71 0.89
CA ASP A 28 -7.83 -7.61 0.81
C ASP A 28 -6.71 -7.07 -0.07
N ARG A 29 -7.03 -6.47 -1.22
CA ARG A 29 -6.04 -5.77 -2.06
C ARG A 29 -5.40 -4.59 -1.32
N LEU A 30 -6.21 -3.70 -0.75
CA LEU A 30 -5.71 -2.53 0.00
C LEU A 30 -4.85 -2.94 1.20
N ARG A 31 -5.23 -4.02 1.89
CA ARG A 31 -4.46 -4.58 3.01
C ARG A 31 -3.11 -5.13 2.54
N THR A 32 -3.09 -5.81 1.40
CA THR A 32 -1.87 -6.36 0.82
C THR A 32 -0.94 -5.25 0.31
N GLU A 33 -1.48 -4.28 -0.44
CA GLU A 33 -0.73 -3.11 -0.92
C GLU A 33 -0.14 -2.31 0.25
N GLY A 34 -0.91 -2.05 1.31
CA GLY A 34 -0.42 -1.34 2.48
C GLY A 34 0.70 -2.06 3.25
N VAL A 35 0.69 -3.40 3.29
CA VAL A 35 1.79 -4.18 3.90
C VAL A 35 3.05 -4.13 3.04
N VAL A 36 2.91 -4.26 1.72
CA VAL A 36 4.04 -4.16 0.78
C VAL A 36 4.66 -2.76 0.83
N ASP A 37 3.84 -1.71 0.83
CA ASP A 37 4.30 -0.33 0.94
C ASP A 37 5.00 -0.04 2.28
N GLN A 38 4.49 -0.59 3.39
CA GLN A 38 5.17 -0.46 4.68
C GLN A 38 6.53 -1.15 4.71
N VAL A 39 6.64 -2.33 4.11
CA VAL A 39 7.90 -3.07 4.05
C VAL A 39 8.89 -2.31 3.16
N ALA A 40 8.47 -1.91 1.96
CA ALA A 40 9.30 -1.14 1.04
C ALA A 40 9.77 0.18 1.66
N GLY A 41 8.86 0.92 2.32
CA GLY A 41 9.17 2.18 3.00
C GLY A 41 10.17 2.01 4.15
N LYS A 42 10.01 0.97 4.98
CA LYS A 42 10.97 0.67 6.07
C LYS A 42 12.35 0.32 5.53
N SER A 43 12.42 -0.44 4.43
CA SER A 43 13.69 -0.79 3.79
C SER A 43 14.39 0.43 3.20
N GLN A 44 13.63 1.33 2.54
CA GLN A 44 14.19 2.59 2.01
C GLN A 44 14.70 3.52 3.11
N ALA A 45 13.95 3.69 4.21
CA ALA A 45 14.36 4.52 5.34
C ALA A 45 15.67 4.00 5.95
N THR A 46 15.74 2.70 6.23
CA THR A 46 16.93 2.06 6.82
C THR A 46 18.17 2.22 5.93
N TYR A 47 18.00 2.07 4.61
CA TYR A 47 19.10 2.26 3.65
C TYR A 47 19.55 3.72 3.58
N GLY A 48 18.59 4.67 3.63
CA GLY A 48 18.87 6.10 3.68
C GLY A 48 19.72 6.48 4.90
N ASP A 49 19.30 6.05 6.09
CA ASP A 49 20.00 6.31 7.36
C ASP A 49 21.42 5.73 7.36
N ALA A 50 21.59 4.51 6.83
CA ALA A 50 22.90 3.88 6.75
C ALA A 50 23.84 4.64 5.81
N LYS A 51 23.34 5.07 4.64
CA LYS A 51 24.12 5.85 3.67
C LYS A 51 24.51 7.21 4.24
N GLU A 52 23.59 7.86 4.96
CA GLU A 52 23.86 9.15 5.60
C GLU A 52 24.95 9.05 6.66
N LYS A 53 24.88 8.05 7.56
CA LYS A 53 25.93 7.82 8.56
C LYS A 53 27.31 7.58 7.96
N VAL A 54 27.39 6.80 6.87
CA VAL A 54 28.66 6.56 6.17
C VAL A 54 29.21 7.85 5.57
N ARG A 55 28.33 8.66 4.97
CA ARG A 55 28.72 9.95 4.38
C ARG A 55 29.18 10.94 5.43
N ASP A 56 28.51 11.00 6.58
CA ASP A 56 28.91 11.86 7.70
C ASP A 56 30.25 11.43 8.29
N ALA A 57 30.46 10.12 8.50
CA ALA A 57 31.76 9.59 8.96
C ALA A 57 32.89 9.90 7.95
N ALA A 58 32.62 9.80 6.65
CA ALA A 58 33.58 10.13 5.61
C ALA A 58 33.91 11.64 5.59
N LYS A 59 32.90 12.50 5.79
CA LYS A 59 33.10 13.95 5.91
C LYS A 59 33.91 14.32 7.16
N ASP A 60 33.61 13.71 8.30
CA ASP A 60 34.35 13.95 9.55
C ASP A 60 35.82 13.55 9.42
N LEU A 61 36.12 12.46 8.70
CA LEU A 61 37.48 12.04 8.40
C LEU A 61 38.19 12.97 7.42
N ALA A 62 37.47 13.52 6.44
CA ALA A 62 38.03 14.49 5.50
C ALA A 62 38.35 15.82 6.21
N ASN A 63 37.43 16.33 7.03
CA ASN A 63 37.65 17.57 7.77
C ASN A 63 38.83 17.47 8.75
N ARG A 64 39.04 16.30 9.40
CA ARG A 64 40.17 16.08 10.30
C ARG A 64 41.55 16.01 9.63
N ARG A 65 41.61 16.00 8.29
CA ARG A 65 42.86 15.97 7.52
C ARG A 65 43.30 17.35 7.02
N ASP A 66 42.41 18.34 7.10
CA ASP A 66 42.63 19.72 6.63
C ASP A 66 42.97 20.71 7.78
N ASP A 67 42.91 20.27 9.06
CA ASP A 67 43.48 20.95 10.24
C ASP A 67 44.93 20.50 10.51
#